data_AF-A0A7Y2PZP3-F1
#
_entry.id   AF-A0A7Y2PZP3-F1
#
_cell.length_a   1.000
_cell.length_b   1.000
_cell.length_c   1.000
_cell.angle_alpha   90.00
_cell.angle_beta   90.00
_cell.angle_gamma   90.00
#
_symmetry.space_group_name_H-M   'P 1'
#
loop_
_entity.id
_entity.type
_entity.pdbx_description
1 polymer ?
#
loop_
_entity_poly.entity_id
_entity_poly.type
_entity_poly.pdbx_seq_one_letter_code
_entity_poly.pdbx_strand_id
1 'polypeptide(L)'
;MQTYIPYHLRVQLKQIDPILDKNWQQQLDSILSTTPQALQQKIEDQYLKPKNISWNYLNQTFEFKDHISLKELQLNTQNSELLQLAHKINTTLSYLQSYQTDFQIADYLETIVREINQIDLDNPKDIQAQQLIKKAFLYDAALIIRELNFSVSENHRHLDIEQVRTFIFEVFMKSEILGSWFSHILLSEYADQELTIFQDYFIHEQQVRDFEIIKTFQYYFVLSSSYESSISAYSIRRFLTEESFGKEDRFYISGLVLDPQQLNQPNYFENFKQLMTRIIGIQSKMNPHVVELVESLHDYNHQRLIPSLKEILNIQSFSVEHLVKEHLEILEKDLSLNILEPFLKGLKNSVQYTDELEFCYLNILRLINEFLHQLEILSQEPMLRFNPHARLFKYRLIAYLKLLEQRRAQIFVLFHDEFHYQQNVRAVSAPTQEMRELLNDAIEQTRQIQQQIRQLEREMQNQQNDSFIKRLFKKPENHEFKINELKQNIIDVRDRCYLRIIALQKQTTQVSVYLEAKNLIPVDSKMRHYAFANGENGVTRLPLLLQLPEERNSFNMQSVLLALNYEFMLSVKSWVLK
;
A
#
# COMPACT_ATOMS: atom_id res chain seq x y z
N MET A 1 -29.71 14.18 5.92
CA MET A 1 -28.58 13.23 5.94
C MET A 1 -27.95 13.23 4.56
N GLN A 2 -26.66 13.55 4.43
CA GLN A 2 -25.99 13.46 3.14
C GLN A 2 -25.75 11.98 2.83
N THR A 3 -26.39 11.43 1.79
CA THR A 3 -26.14 10.07 1.31
C THR A 3 -24.73 10.01 0.73
N TYR A 4 -23.87 9.10 1.20
CA TYR A 4 -22.49 8.93 0.73
C TYR A 4 -22.42 7.88 -0.38
N ILE A 5 -21.38 7.94 -1.23
CA ILE A 5 -21.14 6.95 -2.27
C ILE A 5 -20.51 5.70 -1.60
N PRO A 6 -21.16 4.52 -1.64
CA PRO A 6 -20.65 3.29 -1.01
C PRO A 6 -19.27 2.85 -1.53
N TYR A 7 -18.53 2.06 -0.75
CA TYR A 7 -17.16 1.64 -1.12
C TYR A 7 -17.10 0.85 -2.41
N HIS A 8 -17.92 -0.20 -2.53
CA HIS A 8 -17.94 -1.05 -3.73
C HIS A 8 -18.17 -0.19 -4.98
N LEU A 9 -19.05 0.81 -4.87
CA LEU A 9 -19.31 1.78 -5.92
C LEU A 9 -18.09 2.69 -6.16
N ARG A 10 -17.41 3.15 -5.11
CA ARG A 10 -16.14 3.91 -5.26
C ARG A 10 -15.04 3.10 -5.94
N VAL A 11 -14.87 1.82 -5.60
CA VAL A 11 -13.89 0.91 -6.23
C VAL A 11 -14.22 0.78 -7.70
N GLN A 12 -15.47 0.43 -8.03
CA GLN A 12 -15.93 0.32 -9.41
C GLN A 12 -15.70 1.62 -10.19
N LEU A 13 -16.05 2.78 -9.62
CA LEU A 13 -15.81 4.09 -10.24
C LEU A 13 -14.31 4.44 -10.37
N LYS A 14 -13.46 3.97 -9.44
CA LYS A 14 -12.00 4.11 -9.54
C LYS A 14 -11.42 3.23 -10.64
N GLN A 15 -12.00 2.06 -10.91
CA GLN A 15 -11.59 1.20 -12.02
C GLN A 15 -11.93 1.75 -13.42
N ILE A 16 -12.93 2.63 -13.56
CA ILE A 16 -13.31 3.22 -14.87
C ILE A 16 -12.19 4.09 -15.43
N ASP A 17 -11.58 3.69 -16.55
CA ASP A 17 -10.52 4.46 -17.20
C ASP A 17 -10.77 4.59 -18.71
N PRO A 18 -11.18 5.76 -19.22
CA PRO A 18 -11.54 5.92 -20.63
C PRO A 18 -10.45 5.58 -21.65
N ILE A 19 -9.18 5.60 -21.24
CA ILE A 19 -8.03 5.35 -22.11
C ILE A 19 -7.62 3.88 -22.06
N LEU A 20 -7.82 3.20 -20.95
CA LEU A 20 -7.47 1.78 -20.82
C LEU A 20 -8.66 0.87 -21.16
N ASP A 21 -9.89 1.35 -20.97
CA ASP A 21 -11.11 0.58 -21.14
C ASP A 21 -11.82 0.94 -22.43
N LYS A 22 -11.91 -0.02 -23.36
CA LYS A 22 -12.66 0.19 -24.61
C LYS A 22 -14.15 0.41 -24.39
N ASN A 23 -14.72 -0.24 -23.37
CA ASN A 23 -16.17 -0.26 -23.08
C ASN A 23 -16.54 0.54 -21.82
N TRP A 24 -15.72 1.52 -21.43
CA TRP A 24 -15.89 2.29 -20.20
C TRP A 24 -17.26 2.96 -20.06
N GLN A 25 -17.84 3.44 -21.17
CA GLN A 25 -19.17 4.08 -21.18
C GLN A 25 -20.24 3.07 -20.75
N GLN A 26 -20.24 1.87 -21.34
CA GLN A 26 -21.19 0.81 -21.02
C GLN A 26 -21.05 0.36 -19.56
N GLN A 27 -19.81 0.25 -19.07
CA GLN A 27 -19.54 -0.08 -17.69
C GLN A 27 -20.05 1.02 -16.74
N LEU A 28 -19.80 2.29 -17.06
CA LEU A 28 -20.27 3.43 -16.29
C LEU A 28 -21.80 3.50 -16.28
N ASP A 29 -22.45 3.27 -17.41
CA ASP A 29 -23.91 3.26 -17.54
C ASP A 29 -24.54 2.15 -16.68
N SER A 30 -23.95 0.95 -16.69
CA SER A 30 -24.39 -0.18 -15.84
C SER A 30 -24.25 0.14 -14.34
N ILE A 31 -23.15 0.77 -13.96
CA ILE A 31 -22.93 1.24 -12.58
C ILE A 31 -23.97 2.29 -12.20
N LEU A 32 -24.22 3.28 -13.06
CA LEU A 32 -25.13 4.39 -12.76
C LEU A 32 -26.60 3.99 -12.81
N SER A 33 -26.99 3.00 -13.62
CA SER A 33 -28.36 2.49 -13.69
C SER A 33 -28.81 1.80 -12.40
N THR A 34 -27.86 1.20 -11.67
CA THR A 34 -28.11 0.57 -10.36
C THR A 34 -27.88 1.53 -9.19
N THR A 35 -27.37 2.73 -9.46
CA THR A 35 -27.04 3.74 -8.44
C THR A 35 -28.23 4.67 -8.15
N PRO A 36 -28.57 4.93 -6.86
CA PRO A 36 -29.59 5.90 -6.49
C PRO A 36 -29.33 7.29 -7.07
N GLN A 37 -30.37 7.93 -7.65
CA GLN A 37 -30.28 9.24 -8.31
C GLN A 37 -29.67 10.33 -7.40
N ALA A 38 -29.93 10.27 -6.09
CA ALA A 38 -29.38 11.20 -5.11
C ALA A 38 -27.83 11.17 -5.00
N LEU A 39 -27.18 10.11 -5.49
CA LEU A 39 -25.72 9.96 -5.49
C LEU A 39 -25.07 10.36 -6.81
N GLN A 40 -25.82 10.40 -7.92
CA GLN A 40 -25.25 10.59 -9.26
C GLN A 40 -24.49 11.91 -9.41
N GLN A 41 -25.03 13.03 -8.89
CA GLN A 41 -24.33 14.31 -8.94
C GLN A 41 -23.01 14.29 -8.16
N LYS A 42 -22.97 13.60 -7.00
CA LYS A 42 -21.74 13.46 -6.21
C LYS A 42 -20.70 12.59 -6.92
N ILE A 43 -21.16 11.54 -7.60
CA ILE A 43 -20.28 10.66 -8.40
C ILE A 43 -19.66 11.47 -9.53
N GLU A 44 -20.47 12.27 -10.22
CA GLU A 44 -19.98 13.15 -11.27
C GLU A 44 -18.90 14.09 -10.75
N ASP A 45 -19.16 14.80 -9.65
CA ASP A 45 -18.23 15.78 -9.09
C ASP A 45 -16.94 15.16 -8.52
N GLN A 46 -17.03 14.03 -7.82
CA GLN A 46 -15.92 13.45 -7.07
C GLN A 46 -15.11 12.40 -7.85
N TYR A 47 -15.69 11.75 -8.86
CA TYR A 47 -15.07 10.63 -9.57
C TYR A 47 -14.94 10.86 -11.07
N LEU A 48 -15.97 11.40 -11.73
CA LEU A 48 -15.98 11.51 -13.19
C LEU A 48 -15.24 12.78 -13.67
N LYS A 49 -15.56 13.95 -13.10
CA LYS A 49 -14.89 15.21 -13.46
C LYS A 49 -13.38 15.19 -13.27
N PRO A 50 -12.83 14.66 -12.15
CA PRO A 50 -11.37 14.52 -11.99
C PRO A 50 -10.71 13.59 -13.02
N LYS A 51 -11.49 12.73 -13.69
CA LYS A 51 -11.06 11.87 -14.80
C LYS A 51 -11.35 12.47 -16.18
N ASN A 52 -11.74 13.75 -16.25
CA ASN A 52 -12.16 14.44 -17.47
C ASN A 52 -13.35 13.77 -18.19
N ILE A 53 -14.21 13.09 -17.43
CA ILE A 53 -15.46 12.51 -17.90
C ILE A 53 -16.59 13.50 -17.57
N SER A 54 -17.40 13.84 -18.58
CA SER A 54 -18.55 14.73 -18.42
C SER A 54 -19.76 14.23 -19.18
N TRP A 55 -20.94 14.50 -18.65
CA TRP A 55 -22.19 14.20 -19.36
C TRP A 55 -22.37 15.14 -20.56
N ASN A 56 -22.55 14.58 -21.76
CA ASN A 56 -22.96 15.33 -22.94
C ASN A 56 -24.49 15.31 -23.06
N TYR A 57 -25.12 16.46 -22.84
CA TYR A 57 -26.57 16.61 -22.91
C TYR A 57 -27.16 16.46 -24.32
N LEU A 58 -26.38 16.65 -25.38
CA LEU A 58 -26.82 16.48 -26.78
C LEU A 58 -26.90 15.00 -27.16
N ASN A 59 -25.86 14.24 -26.80
CA ASN A 59 -25.73 12.83 -27.16
C ASN A 59 -26.35 11.89 -26.10
N GLN A 60 -26.70 12.43 -24.93
CA GLN A 60 -27.18 11.67 -23.77
C GLN A 60 -26.21 10.54 -23.37
N THR A 61 -24.91 10.83 -23.44
CA THR A 61 -23.85 9.88 -23.10
C THR A 61 -22.73 10.60 -22.34
N PHE A 62 -21.97 9.84 -21.56
CA PHE A 62 -20.74 10.35 -20.95
C PHE A 62 -19.65 10.44 -22.01
N GLU A 63 -18.97 11.59 -22.08
CA GLU A 63 -17.83 11.81 -22.96
C GLU A 63 -16.57 12.05 -22.15
N PHE A 64 -15.48 11.45 -22.64
CA PHE A 64 -14.14 11.71 -22.16
C PHE A 64 -13.54 12.83 -22.99
N LYS A 65 -13.11 13.91 -22.33
CA LYS A 65 -12.62 15.11 -23.03
C LYS A 65 -11.21 14.93 -23.57
N ASP A 66 -10.26 14.63 -22.68
CA ASP A 66 -8.86 14.41 -23.03
C ASP A 66 -8.03 13.96 -21.82
N HIS A 67 -6.80 13.50 -22.05
CA HIS A 67 -5.76 13.39 -21.02
C HIS A 67 -4.62 14.39 -21.26
N ILE A 68 -3.78 14.55 -20.24
CA ILE A 68 -2.57 15.36 -20.36
C ILE A 68 -1.46 14.42 -20.82
N SER A 69 -0.98 14.61 -22.04
CA SER A 69 0.13 13.84 -22.60
C SER A 69 1.44 14.14 -21.86
N LEU A 70 2.41 13.22 -21.94
CA LEU A 70 3.72 13.40 -21.30
C LEU A 70 4.48 14.60 -21.88
N LYS A 71 4.22 14.96 -23.14
CA LYS A 71 4.83 16.12 -23.81
C LYS A 71 4.27 17.46 -23.30
N GLU A 72 3.01 17.48 -22.90
CA GLU A 72 2.30 18.67 -22.42
C GLU A 72 2.32 18.79 -20.89
N LEU A 73 2.82 17.76 -20.21
CA LEU A 73 2.83 17.67 -18.77
C LEU A 73 3.71 18.77 -18.15
N GLN A 74 3.07 19.70 -17.45
CA GLN A 74 3.77 20.71 -16.67
C GLN A 74 4.25 20.10 -15.35
N LEU A 75 5.53 19.74 -15.31
CA LEU A 75 6.15 19.14 -14.13
C LEU A 75 6.56 20.22 -13.13
N ASN A 76 5.90 20.23 -11.97
CA ASN A 76 6.26 21.09 -10.84
C ASN A 76 7.40 20.48 -10.01
N THR A 77 8.49 20.06 -10.66
CA THR A 77 9.68 19.46 -10.05
C THR A 77 10.97 20.11 -10.55
N GLN A 78 11.99 20.14 -9.70
CA GLN A 78 13.36 20.52 -10.07
C GLN A 78 14.30 19.31 -10.04
N ASN A 79 13.79 18.10 -9.82
CA ASN A 79 14.58 16.89 -9.75
C ASN A 79 15.12 16.55 -11.16
N SER A 80 16.45 16.59 -11.31
CA SER A 80 17.10 16.39 -12.60
C SER A 80 16.91 14.99 -13.17
N GLU A 81 16.85 13.97 -12.31
CA GLU A 81 16.68 12.57 -12.72
C GLU A 81 15.29 12.35 -13.32
N LEU A 82 14.24 12.87 -12.68
CA LEU A 82 12.87 12.83 -13.21
C LEU A 82 12.74 13.57 -14.54
N LEU A 83 13.34 14.75 -14.66
CA LEU A 83 13.29 15.55 -15.89
C LEU A 83 14.03 14.85 -17.04
N GLN A 84 15.19 14.24 -16.76
CA GLN A 84 15.93 13.44 -17.74
C GLN A 84 15.15 12.20 -18.16
N LEU A 85 14.54 11.49 -17.21
CA LEU A 85 13.73 10.31 -17.49
C LEU A 85 12.51 10.68 -18.35
N ALA A 86 11.78 11.74 -18.01
CA ALA A 86 10.64 12.21 -18.80
C ALA A 86 11.06 12.57 -20.24
N HIS A 87 12.23 13.22 -20.41
CA HIS A 87 12.76 13.50 -21.75
C HIS A 87 13.12 12.22 -22.52
N LYS A 88 13.81 11.28 -21.87
CA LYS A 88 14.15 9.96 -22.45
C LYS A 88 12.89 9.23 -22.90
N ILE A 89 11.86 9.13 -22.05
CA ILE A 89 10.59 8.50 -22.39
C ILE A 89 9.95 9.19 -23.60
N ASN A 90 9.87 10.52 -23.61
CA ASN A 90 9.33 11.29 -24.74
C ASN A 90 10.05 11.01 -26.07
N THR A 91 11.37 10.78 -26.04
CA THR A 91 12.14 10.45 -27.25
C THR A 91 11.95 9.01 -27.70
N THR A 92 11.82 8.05 -26.78
CA THR A 92 11.73 6.63 -27.12
C THR A 92 10.31 6.13 -27.33
N LEU A 93 9.28 6.88 -26.90
CA LEU A 93 7.87 6.48 -27.01
C LEU A 93 7.46 6.14 -28.45
N SER A 94 8.01 6.87 -29.42
CA SER A 94 7.76 6.60 -30.84
C SER A 94 8.20 5.21 -31.30
N TYR A 95 9.14 4.57 -30.60
CA TYR A 95 9.60 3.21 -30.95
C TYR A 95 8.50 2.17 -30.80
N LEU A 96 7.52 2.37 -29.90
CA LEU A 96 6.37 1.49 -29.76
C LEU A 96 5.62 1.30 -31.08
N GLN A 97 5.55 2.33 -31.94
CA GLN A 97 4.87 2.27 -33.23
C GLN A 97 5.48 1.23 -34.19
N SER A 98 6.75 0.85 -33.96
CA SER A 98 7.48 -0.10 -34.79
C SER A 98 7.44 -1.54 -34.27
N TYR A 99 6.88 -1.77 -33.09
CA TYR A 99 6.89 -3.09 -32.46
C TYR A 99 5.88 -4.02 -33.10
N GLN A 100 6.31 -5.27 -33.28
CA GLN A 100 5.57 -6.30 -34.02
C GLN A 100 5.14 -7.46 -33.13
N THR A 101 5.73 -7.63 -31.95
CA THR A 101 5.40 -8.73 -31.04
C THR A 101 4.97 -8.25 -29.66
N ASP A 102 4.15 -9.07 -29.00
CA ASP A 102 3.71 -8.92 -27.62
C ASP A 102 4.87 -8.74 -26.62
N PHE A 103 5.95 -9.51 -26.73
CA PHE A 103 7.12 -9.39 -25.86
C PHE A 103 7.88 -8.06 -26.02
N GLN A 104 7.96 -7.48 -27.22
CA GLN A 104 8.59 -6.17 -27.41
C GLN A 104 7.83 -5.07 -26.66
N ILE A 105 6.49 -5.14 -26.72
CA ILE A 105 5.61 -4.23 -25.99
C ILE A 105 5.80 -4.43 -24.48
N ALA A 106 5.78 -5.68 -24.00
CA ALA A 106 5.99 -6.03 -22.60
C ALA A 106 7.32 -5.48 -22.07
N ASP A 107 8.43 -5.77 -22.76
CA ASP A 107 9.77 -5.39 -22.33
C ASP A 107 9.93 -3.87 -22.23
N TYR A 108 9.37 -3.11 -23.18
CA TYR A 108 9.44 -1.66 -23.15
C TYR A 108 8.62 -1.05 -22.03
N LEU A 109 7.37 -1.47 -21.87
CA LEU A 109 6.48 -0.96 -20.83
C LEU A 109 7.04 -1.26 -19.44
N GLU A 110 7.38 -2.51 -19.17
CA GLU A 110 7.90 -2.93 -17.85
C GLU A 110 9.25 -2.28 -17.54
N THR A 111 10.12 -2.11 -18.54
CA THR A 111 11.42 -1.44 -18.33
C THR A 111 11.23 0.02 -17.92
N ILE A 112 10.39 0.78 -18.63
CA ILE A 112 10.17 2.19 -18.30
C ILE A 112 9.47 2.33 -16.96
N VAL A 113 8.43 1.53 -16.69
CA VAL A 113 7.75 1.53 -15.39
C VAL A 113 8.74 1.25 -14.26
N ARG A 114 9.63 0.27 -14.44
CA ARG A 114 10.68 -0.04 -13.48
C ARG A 114 11.66 1.11 -13.29
N GLU A 115 12.14 1.75 -14.37
CA GLU A 115 13.01 2.93 -14.28
C GLU A 115 12.34 4.07 -13.51
N ILE A 116 11.05 4.34 -13.77
CA ILE A 116 10.29 5.36 -13.04
C ILE A 116 10.20 5.01 -11.55
N ASN A 117 9.78 3.78 -11.23
CA ASN A 117 9.55 3.35 -9.85
C ASN A 117 10.85 3.21 -9.02
N GLN A 118 12.03 3.10 -9.66
CA GLN A 118 13.34 3.01 -9.00
C GLN A 118 13.87 4.34 -8.49
N ILE A 119 13.39 5.48 -9.00
CA ILE A 119 13.79 6.80 -8.52
C ILE A 119 13.24 6.99 -7.11
N ASP A 120 14.13 7.07 -6.13
CA ASP A 120 13.77 7.27 -4.73
C ASP A 120 13.62 8.77 -4.43
N LEU A 121 12.44 9.17 -3.96
CA LEU A 121 12.05 10.58 -3.83
C LEU A 121 11.50 10.87 -2.44
N ASP A 122 11.89 12.01 -1.91
CA ASP A 122 11.46 12.47 -0.58
C ASP A 122 10.56 13.70 -0.63
N ASN A 123 10.58 14.46 -1.71
CA ASN A 123 9.81 15.70 -1.81
C ASN A 123 8.41 15.36 -2.34
N PRO A 124 7.32 15.75 -1.64
CA PRO A 124 5.96 15.55 -2.09
C PRO A 124 5.71 15.98 -3.55
N LYS A 125 6.31 17.11 -3.97
CA LYS A 125 6.19 17.61 -5.34
C LYS A 125 6.86 16.70 -6.36
N ASP A 126 8.01 16.14 -6.01
CA ASP A 126 8.75 15.23 -6.89
C ASP A 126 8.04 13.88 -6.96
N ILE A 127 7.52 13.36 -5.84
CA ILE A 127 6.69 12.14 -5.80
C ILE A 127 5.43 12.32 -6.66
N GLN A 128 4.75 13.46 -6.52
CA GLN A 128 3.60 13.79 -7.36
C GLN A 128 4.00 13.86 -8.85
N ALA A 129 5.14 14.48 -9.17
CA ALA A 129 5.65 14.55 -10.53
C ALA A 129 5.95 13.16 -11.10
N GLN A 130 6.59 12.27 -10.33
CA GLN A 130 6.86 10.88 -10.71
C GLN A 130 5.56 10.12 -11.04
N GLN A 131 4.53 10.25 -10.19
CA GLN A 131 3.22 9.63 -10.41
C GLN A 131 2.55 10.17 -11.68
N LEU A 132 2.64 11.48 -11.93
CA LEU A 132 2.12 12.11 -13.15
C LEU A 132 2.87 11.64 -14.40
N ILE A 133 4.20 11.54 -14.36
CA ILE A 133 5.03 11.02 -15.45
C ILE A 133 4.61 9.59 -15.77
N LYS A 134 4.51 8.71 -14.75
CA LYS A 134 4.11 7.31 -14.96
C LYS A 134 2.74 7.21 -15.61
N LYS A 135 1.75 7.95 -15.08
CA LYS A 135 0.39 7.95 -15.61
C LYS A 135 0.34 8.46 -17.05
N ALA A 136 0.97 9.59 -17.35
CA ALA A 136 0.98 10.18 -18.69
C ALA A 136 1.68 9.27 -19.70
N PHE A 137 2.82 8.68 -19.32
CA PHE A 137 3.52 7.69 -20.13
C PHE A 137 2.62 6.49 -20.49
N LEU A 138 1.99 5.87 -19.49
CA LEU A 138 1.15 4.69 -19.70
C LEU A 138 -0.05 5.00 -20.60
N TYR A 139 -0.66 6.18 -20.45
CA TYR A 139 -1.75 6.63 -21.32
C TYR A 139 -1.29 6.89 -22.76
N ASP A 140 -0.20 7.61 -22.96
CA ASP A 140 0.33 7.85 -24.29
C ASP A 140 0.73 6.52 -24.98
N ALA A 141 1.31 5.58 -24.23
CA ALA A 141 1.63 4.25 -24.72
C ALA A 141 0.36 3.43 -25.05
N ALA A 142 -0.68 3.50 -24.23
CA ALA A 142 -1.95 2.81 -24.47
C ALA A 142 -2.60 3.25 -25.78
N LEU A 143 -2.59 4.56 -26.07
CA LEU A 143 -3.12 5.10 -27.32
C LEU A 143 -2.35 4.59 -28.54
N ILE A 144 -1.02 4.44 -28.43
CA ILE A 144 -0.22 3.84 -29.51
C ILE A 144 -0.55 2.35 -29.66
N ILE A 145 -0.52 1.58 -28.57
CA ILE A 145 -0.72 0.11 -28.59
C ILE A 145 -2.12 -0.27 -29.07
N ARG A 146 -3.11 0.59 -28.85
CA ARG A 146 -4.48 0.38 -29.31
C ARG A 146 -4.57 0.23 -30.83
N GLU A 147 -3.77 1.00 -31.56
CA GLU A 147 -3.71 0.99 -33.02
C GLU A 147 -2.68 -0.02 -33.56
N LEU A 148 -1.87 -0.63 -32.69
CA LEU A 148 -0.89 -1.64 -33.09
C LEU A 148 -1.55 -2.97 -33.42
N ASN A 149 -1.13 -3.52 -34.55
CA ASN A 149 -1.41 -4.89 -34.94
C ASN A 149 -0.16 -5.76 -34.73
N PHE A 150 0.07 -6.17 -33.48
CA PHE A 150 1.19 -7.03 -33.10
C PHE A 150 0.78 -8.51 -33.11
N SER A 151 1.72 -9.41 -33.40
CA SER A 151 1.49 -10.86 -33.29
C SER A 151 1.64 -11.30 -31.84
N VAL A 152 0.74 -12.18 -31.40
CA VAL A 152 0.88 -12.92 -30.14
C VAL A 152 1.78 -14.13 -30.38
N SER A 153 2.74 -14.33 -29.49
CA SER A 153 3.65 -15.46 -29.55
C SER A 153 2.91 -16.78 -29.40
N GLU A 154 3.35 -17.83 -30.11
CA GLU A 154 2.71 -19.15 -30.03
C GLU A 154 2.75 -19.68 -28.58
N ASN A 155 1.60 -20.17 -28.10
CA ASN A 155 1.42 -20.58 -26.71
C ASN A 155 0.31 -21.65 -26.60
N HIS A 156 0.41 -22.52 -25.59
CA HIS A 156 -0.52 -23.63 -25.36
C HIS A 156 -1.89 -23.15 -24.85
N ARG A 157 -1.95 -21.95 -24.29
CA ARG A 157 -3.20 -21.31 -23.86
C ARG A 157 -4.02 -20.78 -25.04
N HIS A 158 -3.46 -20.74 -26.24
CA HIS A 158 -4.04 -20.14 -27.44
C HIS A 158 -4.52 -18.70 -27.22
N LEU A 159 -3.72 -17.90 -26.50
CA LEU A 159 -4.00 -16.49 -26.27
C LEU A 159 -4.13 -15.74 -27.60
N ASP A 160 -5.17 -14.93 -27.72
CA ASP A 160 -5.38 -14.05 -28.86
C ASP A 160 -4.93 -12.60 -28.58
N ILE A 161 -4.86 -11.79 -29.63
CA ILE A 161 -4.40 -10.40 -29.57
C ILE A 161 -5.30 -9.52 -28.68
N GLU A 162 -6.61 -9.77 -28.65
CA GLU A 162 -7.54 -8.99 -27.84
C GLU A 162 -7.38 -9.33 -26.35
N GLN A 163 -7.18 -10.60 -26.01
CA GLN A 163 -6.89 -11.04 -24.65
C GLN A 163 -5.58 -10.45 -24.13
N VAL A 164 -4.52 -10.49 -24.94
CA VAL A 164 -3.21 -9.90 -24.57
C VAL A 164 -3.32 -8.38 -24.44
N ARG A 165 -3.98 -7.70 -25.38
CA ARG A 165 -4.18 -6.25 -25.31
C ARG A 165 -5.02 -5.85 -24.09
N THR A 166 -6.07 -6.60 -23.78
CA THR A 166 -6.91 -6.38 -22.59
C THR A 166 -6.11 -6.59 -21.31
N PHE A 167 -5.25 -7.61 -21.25
CA PHE A 167 -4.34 -7.80 -20.11
C PHE A 167 -3.40 -6.60 -19.93
N ILE A 168 -2.78 -6.12 -21.02
CA ILE A 168 -1.88 -4.97 -20.97
C ILE A 168 -2.61 -3.75 -20.41
N PHE A 169 -3.80 -3.43 -20.91
CA PHE A 169 -4.53 -2.22 -20.51
C PHE A 169 -5.23 -2.35 -19.16
N GLU A 170 -6.10 -3.34 -19.01
CA GLU A 170 -7.01 -3.45 -17.87
C GLU A 170 -6.39 -4.15 -16.66
N VAL A 171 -5.27 -4.87 -16.83
CA VAL A 171 -4.56 -5.51 -15.73
C VAL A 171 -3.25 -4.78 -15.44
N PHE A 172 -2.27 -4.84 -16.34
CA PHE A 172 -0.94 -4.28 -16.08
C PHE A 172 -0.97 -2.75 -15.89
N MET A 173 -1.41 -1.99 -16.89
CA MET A 173 -1.35 -0.52 -16.85
C MET A 173 -2.26 0.04 -15.75
N LYS A 174 -3.47 -0.50 -15.60
CA LYS A 174 -4.36 -0.11 -14.49
C LYS A 174 -3.75 -0.39 -13.13
N SER A 175 -3.13 -1.55 -12.92
CA SER A 175 -2.50 -1.85 -11.63
C SER A 175 -1.40 -0.86 -11.28
N GLU A 176 -0.58 -0.46 -12.26
CA GLU A 176 0.48 0.55 -12.08
C GLU A 176 -0.05 1.95 -11.75
N ILE A 177 -1.19 2.34 -12.34
CA ILE A 177 -1.80 3.66 -12.14
C ILE A 177 -2.56 3.72 -10.81
N LEU A 178 -3.32 2.66 -10.49
CA LEU A 178 -4.20 2.63 -9.33
C LEU A 178 -3.49 2.21 -8.04
N GLY A 179 -2.41 1.43 -8.13
CA GLY A 179 -1.68 0.93 -6.97
C GLY A 179 -2.60 0.16 -6.03
N SER A 180 -2.68 0.58 -4.76
CA SER A 180 -3.55 -0.05 -3.76
C SER A 180 -5.07 0.04 -4.05
N TRP A 181 -5.47 0.85 -5.03
CA TRP A 181 -6.86 0.89 -5.51
C TRP A 181 -7.16 -0.11 -6.61
N PHE A 182 -6.16 -0.80 -7.17
CA PHE A 182 -6.39 -1.89 -8.09
C PHE A 182 -6.99 -3.07 -7.34
N SER A 183 -8.11 -3.61 -7.84
CA SER A 183 -8.93 -4.57 -7.09
C SER A 183 -9.08 -5.88 -7.84
N HIS A 184 -8.90 -6.99 -7.12
CA HIS A 184 -9.32 -8.32 -7.52
C HIS A 184 -10.61 -8.73 -6.80
N ILE A 185 -11.29 -9.78 -7.28
CA ILE A 185 -12.45 -10.36 -6.60
C ILE A 185 -11.95 -11.14 -5.38
N LEU A 186 -12.46 -10.79 -4.20
CA LEU A 186 -12.10 -11.47 -2.96
C LEU A 186 -12.89 -12.77 -2.77
N LEU A 187 -12.30 -13.71 -2.04
CA LEU A 187 -12.97 -14.98 -1.68
C LEU A 187 -14.33 -14.74 -1.00
N SER A 188 -14.42 -13.74 -0.12
CA SER A 188 -15.66 -13.35 0.54
C SER A 188 -16.76 -12.87 -0.43
N GLU A 189 -16.38 -12.43 -1.63
CA GLU A 189 -17.28 -11.93 -2.67
C GLU A 189 -17.67 -13.02 -3.68
N TYR A 190 -17.11 -14.23 -3.58
CA TYR A 190 -17.40 -15.32 -4.53
C TYR A 190 -18.87 -15.72 -4.50
N ALA A 191 -19.49 -15.72 -3.31
CA ALA A 191 -20.92 -16.01 -3.17
C ALA A 191 -21.81 -15.02 -3.93
N ASP A 192 -21.37 -13.77 -4.06
CA ASP A 192 -22.11 -12.69 -4.69
C ASP A 192 -21.84 -12.55 -6.20
N GLN A 193 -20.95 -13.38 -6.77
CA GLN A 193 -20.66 -13.35 -8.21
C GLN A 193 -21.77 -14.03 -9.03
N GLU A 194 -22.08 -13.44 -10.18
CA GLU A 194 -23.14 -13.93 -11.09
C GLU A 194 -22.80 -15.29 -11.75
N LEU A 195 -21.52 -15.58 -11.97
CA LEU A 195 -21.09 -16.81 -12.66
C LEU A 195 -20.91 -17.95 -11.67
N THR A 196 -21.58 -19.08 -11.90
CA THR A 196 -21.57 -20.23 -10.98
C THR A 196 -20.19 -20.85 -10.78
N ILE A 197 -19.25 -20.64 -11.71
CA ILE A 197 -17.85 -21.10 -11.60
C ILE A 197 -17.15 -20.61 -10.33
N PHE A 198 -17.55 -19.45 -9.77
CA PHE A 198 -16.99 -18.93 -8.53
C PHE A 198 -17.32 -19.83 -7.34
N GLN A 199 -18.57 -20.28 -7.27
CA GLN A 199 -19.08 -21.14 -6.19
C GLN A 199 -18.78 -22.63 -6.44
N ASP A 200 -18.79 -23.07 -7.69
CA ASP A 200 -18.68 -24.49 -8.04
C ASP A 200 -17.24 -24.97 -8.26
N TYR A 201 -16.31 -24.07 -8.63
CA TYR A 201 -14.95 -24.44 -9.04
C TYR A 201 -13.86 -23.61 -8.36
N PHE A 202 -13.91 -22.28 -8.46
CA PHE A 202 -12.83 -21.43 -7.94
C PHE A 202 -12.68 -21.51 -6.42
N ILE A 203 -13.78 -21.70 -5.67
CA ILE A 203 -13.69 -21.90 -4.22
C ILE A 203 -12.85 -23.12 -3.84
N HIS A 204 -12.91 -24.18 -4.64
CA HIS A 204 -12.13 -25.40 -4.43
C HIS A 204 -10.70 -25.25 -4.93
N GLU A 205 -10.48 -24.65 -6.10
CA GLU A 205 -9.12 -24.42 -6.61
C GLU A 205 -8.34 -23.45 -5.71
N GLN A 206 -8.99 -22.47 -5.06
CA GLN A 206 -8.36 -21.58 -4.06
C GLN A 206 -7.80 -22.31 -2.85
N GLN A 207 -8.23 -23.55 -2.58
CA GLN A 207 -7.64 -24.39 -1.55
C GLN A 207 -6.32 -24.98 -2.04
N VAL A 208 -6.22 -25.30 -3.34
CA VAL A 208 -5.10 -26.04 -3.94
C VAL A 208 -4.02 -25.11 -4.51
N ARG A 209 -4.41 -23.90 -4.95
CA ARG A 209 -3.58 -22.96 -5.71
C ARG A 209 -3.77 -21.56 -5.18
N ASP A 210 -2.70 -20.77 -5.21
CA ASP A 210 -2.79 -19.36 -4.93
C ASP A 210 -3.01 -18.59 -6.22
N PHE A 211 -4.10 -17.83 -6.27
CA PHE A 211 -4.39 -16.96 -7.39
C PHE A 211 -5.32 -15.81 -7.00
N GLU A 212 -5.30 -14.77 -7.81
CA GLU A 212 -6.26 -13.67 -7.78
C GLU A 212 -7.11 -13.70 -9.05
N ILE A 213 -8.35 -13.25 -8.95
CA ILE A 213 -9.24 -13.11 -10.12
C ILE A 213 -9.46 -11.62 -10.40
N ILE A 214 -8.96 -11.15 -11.54
CA ILE A 214 -9.19 -9.79 -12.03
C ILE A 214 -10.36 -9.79 -13.01
N LYS A 215 -11.43 -9.06 -12.65
CA LYS A 215 -12.56 -8.85 -13.54
C LYS A 215 -12.28 -7.66 -14.46
N THR A 216 -12.34 -7.91 -15.77
CA THR A 216 -12.36 -6.88 -16.83
C THR A 216 -13.76 -6.79 -17.44
N PHE A 217 -13.95 -5.92 -18.43
CA PHE A 217 -15.24 -5.86 -19.11
C PHE A 217 -15.58 -7.17 -19.85
N GLN A 218 -14.60 -7.80 -20.50
CA GLN A 218 -14.81 -8.97 -21.37
C GLN A 218 -14.40 -10.29 -20.72
N TYR A 219 -13.34 -10.28 -19.89
CA TYR A 219 -12.71 -11.49 -19.40
C TYR A 219 -12.52 -11.47 -17.88
N TYR A 220 -12.32 -12.65 -17.30
CA TYR A 220 -11.75 -12.81 -15.98
C TYR A 220 -10.33 -13.35 -16.13
N PHE A 221 -9.34 -12.65 -15.57
CA PHE A 221 -7.96 -13.11 -15.54
C PHE A 221 -7.66 -13.78 -14.21
N VAL A 222 -7.28 -15.05 -14.26
CA VAL A 222 -6.90 -15.84 -13.08
C VAL A 222 -5.38 -15.86 -13.02
N LEU A 223 -4.80 -15.14 -12.06
CA LEU A 223 -3.35 -14.87 -12.00
C LEU A 223 -2.77 -15.45 -10.73
N SER A 224 -1.75 -16.29 -10.85
CA SER A 224 -1.06 -16.79 -9.67
C SER A 224 -0.20 -15.71 -9.03
N SER A 225 0.00 -15.77 -7.72
CA SER A 225 0.93 -14.88 -7.03
C SER A 225 2.37 -15.13 -7.46
N SER A 226 3.20 -14.09 -7.43
CA SER A 226 4.63 -14.22 -7.69
C SER A 226 5.40 -14.71 -6.46
N TYR A 227 6.20 -15.76 -6.65
CA TYR A 227 7.12 -16.25 -5.62
C TYR A 227 8.36 -15.36 -5.44
N GLU A 228 8.60 -14.42 -6.37
CA GLU A 228 9.64 -13.41 -6.24
C GLU A 228 9.02 -12.06 -5.93
N SER A 229 9.37 -11.45 -4.79
CA SER A 229 8.85 -10.13 -4.38
C SER A 229 9.20 -9.00 -5.34
N SER A 230 10.22 -9.19 -6.19
CA SER A 230 10.62 -8.22 -7.20
C SER A 230 9.77 -8.26 -8.48
N ILE A 231 8.97 -9.31 -8.66
CA ILE A 231 8.16 -9.55 -9.86
C ILE A 231 6.68 -9.38 -9.50
N SER A 232 6.02 -8.44 -10.16
CA SER A 232 4.58 -8.20 -9.99
C SER A 232 3.76 -9.40 -10.49
N ALA A 233 2.69 -9.74 -9.75
CA ALA A 233 1.70 -10.71 -10.21
C ALA A 233 1.05 -10.30 -11.55
N TYR A 234 1.02 -8.99 -11.82
CA TYR A 234 0.40 -8.37 -13.01
C TYR A 234 1.39 -8.11 -14.15
N SER A 235 2.62 -8.64 -14.08
CA SER A 235 3.61 -8.51 -15.18
C SER A 235 3.07 -9.11 -16.49
N ILE A 236 3.19 -8.35 -17.58
CA ILE A 236 2.88 -8.76 -18.95
C ILE A 236 3.80 -9.92 -19.34
N ARG A 237 5.11 -9.76 -19.12
CA ARG A 237 6.09 -10.79 -19.48
C ARG A 237 5.81 -12.10 -18.77
N ARG A 238 5.50 -12.04 -17.48
CA ARG A 238 5.12 -13.21 -16.67
C ARG A 238 3.82 -13.84 -17.18
N PHE A 239 2.82 -13.04 -17.54
CA PHE A 239 1.58 -13.54 -18.11
C PHE A 239 1.81 -14.22 -19.48
N LEU A 240 2.66 -13.68 -20.35
CA LEU A 240 2.93 -14.25 -21.67
C LEU A 240 3.79 -15.52 -21.62
N THR A 241 4.66 -15.66 -20.63
CA THR A 241 5.63 -16.76 -20.56
C THR A 241 4.98 -18.09 -20.15
N GLU A 242 5.32 -19.16 -20.87
CA GLU A 242 5.03 -20.55 -20.50
C GLU A 242 6.36 -21.27 -20.23
N GLU A 243 6.58 -21.69 -18.98
CA GLU A 243 7.87 -22.27 -18.56
C GLU A 243 7.89 -23.78 -18.84
N SER A 244 8.76 -24.23 -19.76
CA SER A 244 8.94 -25.65 -20.08
C SER A 244 10.23 -26.21 -19.45
N PHE A 245 10.14 -27.28 -18.68
CA PHE A 245 11.30 -27.94 -18.05
C PHE A 245 11.77 -29.18 -18.84
N GLY A 246 11.99 -29.03 -20.15
CA GLY A 246 12.65 -30.06 -20.98
C GLY A 246 11.82 -31.31 -21.31
N LYS A 247 10.50 -31.30 -21.10
CA LYS A 247 9.55 -32.29 -21.65
C LYS A 247 8.46 -31.55 -22.43
N GLU A 248 8.20 -31.97 -23.67
CA GLU A 248 7.29 -31.28 -24.61
C GLU A 248 5.88 -31.03 -24.04
N ASP A 249 5.37 -31.91 -23.16
CA ASP A 249 4.01 -31.77 -22.58
C ASP A 249 3.95 -31.20 -21.14
N ARG A 250 5.06 -30.69 -20.61
CA ARG A 250 5.12 -30.13 -19.25
C ARG A 250 5.57 -28.68 -19.28
N PHE A 251 4.58 -27.81 -19.38
CA PHE A 251 4.72 -26.37 -19.16
C PHE A 251 3.95 -25.91 -17.92
N TYR A 252 4.40 -24.81 -17.34
CA TYR A 252 3.73 -24.09 -16.26
C TYR A 252 3.38 -22.69 -16.71
N ILE A 253 2.31 -22.14 -16.14
CA ILE A 253 1.78 -20.84 -16.48
C ILE A 253 1.54 -20.01 -15.23
N SER A 254 1.63 -18.69 -15.39
CA SER A 254 1.38 -17.73 -14.30
C SER A 254 -0.02 -17.11 -14.36
N GLY A 255 -0.77 -17.36 -15.43
CA GLY A 255 -2.11 -16.81 -15.55
C GLY A 255 -2.94 -17.41 -16.69
N LEU A 256 -4.25 -17.28 -16.53
CA LEU A 256 -5.28 -17.77 -17.43
C LEU A 256 -6.34 -16.72 -17.72
N VAL A 257 -6.97 -16.87 -18.89
CA VAL A 257 -8.09 -16.03 -19.31
C VAL A 257 -9.34 -16.89 -19.35
N LEU A 258 -10.36 -16.44 -18.62
CA LEU A 258 -11.70 -16.99 -18.66
C LEU A 258 -12.61 -16.05 -19.45
N ASP A 259 -13.14 -16.54 -20.56
CA ASP A 259 -14.18 -15.89 -21.34
C ASP A 259 -15.55 -16.37 -20.85
N PRO A 260 -16.34 -15.51 -20.19
CA PRO A 260 -17.64 -15.87 -19.66
C PRO A 260 -18.63 -16.25 -20.76
N GLN A 261 -18.45 -15.79 -22.01
CA GLN A 261 -19.33 -16.13 -23.13
C GLN A 261 -19.13 -17.57 -23.62
N GLN A 262 -17.98 -18.17 -23.34
CA GLN A 262 -17.61 -19.52 -23.77
C GLN A 262 -17.84 -20.59 -22.70
N LEU A 263 -18.22 -20.20 -21.47
CA LEU A 263 -18.44 -21.13 -20.34
C LEU A 263 -19.44 -22.26 -20.64
N ASN A 264 -20.45 -21.99 -21.48
CA ASN A 264 -21.44 -22.99 -21.89
C ASN A 264 -20.90 -24.03 -22.89
N GLN A 265 -19.70 -23.84 -23.43
CA GLN A 265 -19.06 -24.77 -24.35
C GLN A 265 -18.26 -25.82 -23.56
N PRO A 266 -18.62 -27.11 -23.59
CA PRO A 266 -17.97 -28.12 -22.76
C PRO A 266 -16.47 -28.24 -23.01
N ASN A 267 -16.05 -28.18 -24.29
CA ASN A 267 -14.65 -28.30 -24.68
C ASN A 267 -13.80 -27.13 -24.16
N TYR A 268 -14.35 -25.91 -24.16
CA TYR A 268 -13.67 -24.73 -23.63
C TYR A 268 -13.46 -24.87 -22.13
N PHE A 269 -14.51 -25.20 -21.39
CA PHE A 269 -14.43 -25.28 -19.93
C PHE A 269 -13.53 -26.42 -19.45
N GLU A 270 -13.58 -27.59 -20.11
CA GLU A 270 -12.66 -28.68 -19.78
C GLU A 270 -11.21 -28.33 -20.11
N ASN A 271 -10.95 -27.64 -21.23
CA ASN A 271 -9.61 -27.14 -21.53
C ASN A 271 -9.14 -26.11 -20.47
N PHE A 272 -10.02 -25.20 -20.05
CA PHE A 272 -9.73 -24.24 -18.98
C PHE A 272 -9.33 -24.94 -17.68
N LYS A 273 -10.08 -25.96 -17.24
CA LYS A 273 -9.73 -26.76 -16.06
C LYS A 273 -8.39 -27.47 -16.22
N GLN A 274 -8.12 -28.04 -17.39
CA GLN A 274 -6.83 -28.69 -17.67
C GLN A 274 -5.68 -27.69 -17.55
N LEU A 275 -5.84 -26.50 -18.12
CA LEU A 275 -4.85 -25.42 -18.02
C LEU A 275 -4.72 -24.90 -16.58
N MET A 276 -5.80 -24.87 -15.78
CA MET A 276 -5.75 -24.49 -14.36
C MET A 276 -4.78 -25.39 -13.57
N THR A 277 -4.70 -26.69 -13.92
CA THR A 277 -3.71 -27.60 -13.30
C THR A 277 -2.25 -27.27 -13.62
N ARG A 278 -2.00 -26.43 -14.64
CA ARG A 278 -0.66 -25.94 -15.03
C ARG A 278 -0.23 -24.69 -14.27
N ILE A 279 -1.12 -24.10 -13.47
CA ILE A 279 -0.74 -23.12 -12.45
C ILE A 279 -0.14 -23.88 -11.28
N ILE A 280 1.08 -23.52 -10.89
CA ILE A 280 1.80 -24.13 -9.77
C ILE A 280 0.91 -24.07 -8.52
N GLY A 281 0.59 -25.24 -7.97
CA GLY A 281 -0.20 -25.35 -6.75
C GLY A 281 0.68 -25.22 -5.51
N ILE A 282 0.09 -24.80 -4.39
CA ILE A 282 0.82 -24.62 -3.13
C ILE A 282 0.97 -25.95 -2.38
N GLN A 283 0.13 -26.95 -2.69
CA GLN A 283 -0.15 -28.07 -1.79
C GLN A 283 0.63 -29.38 -1.99
N SER A 284 1.71 -29.43 -2.77
CA SER A 284 2.44 -30.71 -2.88
C SER A 284 3.23 -31.01 -1.60
N LYS A 285 2.59 -31.73 -0.65
CA LYS A 285 3.13 -32.26 0.63
C LYS A 285 3.38 -31.23 1.74
N MET A 286 2.36 -30.47 2.12
CA MET A 286 2.45 -29.60 3.31
C MET A 286 2.17 -30.35 4.61
N ASN A 287 2.85 -29.99 5.70
CA ASN A 287 2.59 -30.47 7.04
C ASN A 287 1.14 -30.11 7.46
N PRO A 288 0.32 -31.10 7.86
CA PRO A 288 -1.07 -30.86 8.29
C PRO A 288 -1.20 -29.79 9.39
N HIS A 289 -0.22 -29.68 10.28
CA HIS A 289 -0.25 -28.66 11.34
C HIS A 289 -0.10 -27.22 10.81
N VAL A 290 0.62 -27.03 9.70
CA VAL A 290 0.74 -25.72 9.05
C VAL A 290 -0.58 -25.33 8.39
N VAL A 291 -1.25 -26.30 7.76
CA VAL A 291 -2.58 -26.11 7.16
C VAL A 291 -3.62 -25.79 8.23
N GLU A 292 -3.71 -26.61 9.28
CA GLU A 292 -4.64 -26.42 10.39
C GLU A 292 -4.46 -25.07 11.08
N LEU A 293 -3.20 -24.65 11.29
CA LEU A 293 -2.92 -23.31 11.79
C LEU A 293 -3.52 -22.25 10.88
N VAL A 294 -3.19 -22.25 9.59
CA VAL A 294 -3.66 -21.25 8.63
C VAL A 294 -5.18 -21.21 8.54
N GLU A 295 -5.84 -22.37 8.51
CA GLU A 295 -7.30 -22.48 8.54
C GLU A 295 -7.87 -21.83 9.81
N SER A 296 -7.30 -22.13 10.98
CA SER A 296 -7.75 -21.53 12.25
C SER A 296 -7.60 -20.00 12.29
N LEU A 297 -6.57 -19.45 11.61
CA LEU A 297 -6.36 -18.01 11.52
C LEU A 297 -7.45 -17.35 10.66
N HIS A 298 -7.76 -17.93 9.49
CA HIS A 298 -8.83 -17.44 8.61
C HIS A 298 -10.20 -17.58 9.30
N ASP A 299 -10.45 -18.69 9.98
CA ASP A 299 -11.67 -18.88 10.75
C ASP A 299 -11.85 -17.81 11.84
N TYR A 300 -10.78 -17.50 12.59
CA TYR A 300 -10.83 -16.43 13.59
C TYR A 300 -11.09 -15.06 12.93
N ASN A 301 -10.48 -14.79 11.78
CA ASN A 301 -10.69 -13.55 11.04
C ASN A 301 -12.18 -13.38 10.66
N HIS A 302 -12.79 -14.40 10.05
CA HIS A 302 -14.18 -14.36 9.61
C HIS A 302 -15.20 -14.39 10.76
N GLN A 303 -14.96 -15.20 11.80
CA GLN A 303 -15.93 -15.41 12.88
C GLN A 303 -15.83 -14.38 14.01
N ARG A 304 -14.69 -13.70 14.16
CA ARG A 304 -14.44 -12.78 15.29
C ARG A 304 -14.00 -11.39 14.84
N LEU A 305 -12.89 -11.25 14.11
CA LEU A 305 -12.32 -9.93 13.80
C LEU A 305 -13.22 -9.12 12.87
N ILE A 306 -13.66 -9.69 11.75
CA ILE A 306 -14.53 -8.98 10.80
C ILE A 306 -15.87 -8.58 11.45
N PRO A 307 -16.56 -9.44 12.20
CA PRO A 307 -17.75 -9.05 12.96
C PRO A 307 -17.47 -7.93 13.97
N SER A 308 -16.41 -8.03 14.79
CA SER A 308 -16.02 -6.99 15.76
C SER A 308 -15.70 -5.66 15.07
N LEU A 309 -15.08 -5.71 13.88
CA LEU A 309 -14.82 -4.53 13.07
C LEU A 309 -16.13 -3.85 12.62
N LYS A 310 -17.15 -4.63 12.23
CA LYS A 310 -18.48 -4.12 11.88
C LYS A 310 -19.23 -3.52 13.07
N GLU A 311 -18.98 -3.98 14.30
CA GLU A 311 -19.59 -3.45 15.53
C GLU A 311 -19.24 -1.99 15.80
N ILE A 312 -18.17 -1.45 15.22
CA ILE A 312 -17.84 -0.02 15.28
C ILE A 312 -19.05 0.86 14.87
N LEU A 313 -19.85 0.38 13.91
CA LEU A 313 -21.02 1.12 13.43
C LEU A 313 -22.12 1.27 14.49
N ASN A 314 -22.10 0.46 15.54
CA ASN A 314 -23.09 0.50 16.62
C ASN A 314 -22.74 1.52 17.71
N ILE A 315 -21.60 2.20 17.61
CA ILE A 315 -21.18 3.22 18.57
C ILE A 315 -22.13 4.43 18.48
N GLN A 316 -23.01 4.56 19.47
CA GLN A 316 -23.90 5.71 19.63
C GLN A 316 -23.50 6.48 20.90
N SER A 317 -22.72 7.55 20.76
CA SER A 317 -22.36 8.40 21.90
C SER A 317 -21.93 9.82 21.47
N PHE A 318 -21.81 10.72 22.44
CA PHE A 318 -21.28 12.07 22.23
C PHE A 318 -19.76 12.10 21.96
N SER A 319 -19.03 11.02 22.26
CA SER A 319 -17.57 10.91 22.11
C SER A 319 -17.18 9.82 21.11
N VAL A 320 -17.76 9.90 19.91
CA VAL A 320 -17.57 8.92 18.83
C VAL A 320 -16.09 8.73 18.50
N GLU A 321 -15.30 9.82 18.45
CA GLU A 321 -13.89 9.74 18.09
C GLU A 321 -13.08 8.89 19.07
N HIS A 322 -13.30 9.09 20.37
CA HIS A 322 -12.60 8.37 21.43
C HIS A 322 -13.03 6.89 21.50
N LEU A 323 -14.33 6.61 21.40
CA LEU A 323 -14.81 5.23 21.42
C LEU A 323 -14.36 4.43 20.20
N VAL A 324 -14.32 5.05 19.03
CA VAL A 324 -13.74 4.43 17.83
C VAL A 324 -12.26 4.12 18.06
N LYS A 325 -11.51 5.03 18.68
CA LYS A 325 -10.10 4.78 19.03
C LYS A 325 -9.96 3.57 19.95
N GLU A 326 -10.69 3.53 21.06
CA GLU A 326 -10.63 2.40 22.02
C GLU A 326 -11.01 1.08 21.36
N HIS A 327 -12.04 1.08 20.51
CA HIS A 327 -12.45 -0.13 19.78
C HIS A 327 -11.38 -0.61 18.79
N LEU A 328 -10.73 0.32 18.08
CA LEU A 328 -9.61 0.00 17.19
C LEU A 328 -8.39 -0.54 17.96
N GLU A 329 -8.12 -0.02 19.16
CA GLU A 329 -7.07 -0.54 20.04
C GLU A 329 -7.36 -1.99 20.49
N ILE A 330 -8.63 -2.33 20.76
CA ILE A 330 -9.06 -3.70 21.08
C ILE A 330 -8.91 -4.60 19.84
N LEU A 331 -9.37 -4.16 18.67
CA LEU A 331 -9.22 -4.91 17.42
C LEU A 331 -7.76 -5.20 17.08
N GLU A 332 -6.88 -4.22 17.24
CA GLU A 332 -5.45 -4.39 17.02
C GLU A 332 -4.84 -5.43 17.97
N LYS A 333 -5.26 -5.39 19.24
CA LYS A 333 -4.84 -6.37 20.24
C LYS A 333 -5.32 -7.77 19.85
N ASP A 334 -6.57 -7.92 19.44
CA ASP A 334 -7.12 -9.22 19.05
C ASP A 334 -6.47 -9.76 17.78
N LEU A 335 -6.23 -8.91 16.78
CA LEU A 335 -5.43 -9.25 15.59
C LEU A 335 -4.03 -9.73 16.00
N SER A 336 -3.38 -9.01 16.90
CA SER A 336 -2.01 -9.32 17.31
C SER A 336 -1.91 -10.63 18.09
N LEU A 337 -2.79 -10.85 19.08
CA LEU A 337 -2.76 -12.02 19.97
C LEU A 337 -3.30 -13.29 19.33
N ASN A 338 -4.29 -13.19 18.46
CA ASN A 338 -4.99 -14.35 17.91
C ASN A 338 -4.60 -14.67 16.47
N ILE A 339 -3.93 -13.74 15.78
CA ILE A 339 -3.44 -13.97 14.41
C ILE A 339 -1.93 -13.82 14.31
N LEU A 340 -1.38 -12.63 14.58
CA LEU A 340 0.01 -12.34 14.25
C LEU A 340 1.02 -13.11 15.13
N GLU A 341 0.78 -13.22 16.44
CA GLU A 341 1.61 -14.01 17.35
C GLU A 341 1.53 -15.52 17.07
N PRO A 342 0.33 -16.14 16.96
CA PRO A 342 0.22 -17.55 16.59
C PRO A 342 0.83 -17.85 15.22
N PHE A 343 0.66 -16.95 14.25
CA PHE A 343 1.26 -17.07 12.93
C PHE A 343 2.79 -17.15 13.00
N LEU A 344 3.46 -16.18 13.66
CA LEU A 344 4.92 -16.23 13.80
C LEU A 344 5.37 -17.46 14.58
N LYS A 345 4.64 -17.84 15.64
CA LYS A 345 4.94 -19.04 16.41
C LYS A 345 4.86 -20.30 15.56
N GLY A 346 3.86 -20.41 14.69
CA GLY A 346 3.72 -21.51 13.73
C GLY A 346 4.82 -21.51 12.68
N LEU A 347 5.15 -20.33 12.14
CA LEU A 347 6.23 -20.15 11.18
C LEU A 347 7.58 -20.66 11.74
N LYS A 348 7.84 -20.40 13.04
CA LYS A 348 9.08 -20.84 13.71
C LYS A 348 9.10 -22.33 14.06
N ASN A 349 7.96 -22.91 14.46
CA ASN A 349 7.94 -24.22 15.11
C ASN A 349 7.32 -25.35 14.27
N SER A 350 6.48 -25.02 13.30
CA SER A 350 5.68 -25.99 12.55
C SER A 350 6.14 -26.14 11.10
N VAL A 351 6.75 -25.10 10.53
CA VAL A 351 7.27 -25.10 9.16
C VAL A 351 8.64 -25.75 9.09
N GLN A 352 8.82 -26.67 8.14
CA GLN A 352 10.04 -27.45 7.93
C GLN A 352 10.58 -27.32 6.51
N TYR A 353 9.73 -26.97 5.54
CA TYR A 353 10.09 -26.89 4.13
C TYR A 353 9.84 -25.49 3.56
N THR A 354 10.59 -25.13 2.52
CA THR A 354 10.48 -23.84 1.85
C THR A 354 9.08 -23.61 1.27
N ASP A 355 8.45 -24.63 0.69
CA ASP A 355 7.10 -24.53 0.10
C ASP A 355 6.03 -24.19 1.17
N GLU A 356 6.26 -24.55 2.42
CA GLU A 356 5.36 -24.21 3.54
C GLU A 356 5.55 -22.77 4.02
N LEU A 357 6.77 -22.22 3.93
CA LEU A 357 7.02 -20.80 4.17
C LEU A 357 6.24 -19.95 3.15
N GLU A 358 6.23 -20.41 1.90
CA GLU A 358 5.49 -19.81 0.80
C GLU A 358 3.98 -19.87 1.05
N PHE A 359 3.46 -21.03 1.42
CA PHE A 359 2.06 -21.16 1.83
C PHE A 359 1.68 -20.20 2.96
N CYS A 360 2.51 -20.08 3.99
CA CYS A 360 2.30 -19.16 5.11
C CYS A 360 2.28 -17.70 4.65
N TYR A 361 3.21 -17.30 3.78
CA TYR A 361 3.31 -15.93 3.26
C TYR A 361 2.05 -15.50 2.50
N LEU A 362 1.59 -16.33 1.58
CA LEU A 362 0.43 -16.02 0.74
C LEU A 362 -0.85 -15.95 1.60
N ASN A 363 -0.99 -16.85 2.56
CA ASN A 363 -2.16 -16.87 3.43
C ASN A 363 -2.23 -15.70 4.41
N ILE A 364 -1.11 -15.26 4.98
CA ILE A 364 -1.14 -14.07 5.86
C ILE A 364 -1.42 -12.81 5.05
N LEU A 365 -0.89 -12.69 3.82
CA LEU A 365 -1.22 -11.58 2.93
C LEU A 365 -2.71 -11.54 2.62
N ARG A 366 -3.29 -12.69 2.24
CA ARG A 366 -4.73 -12.80 1.93
C ARG A 366 -5.59 -12.38 3.12
N LEU A 367 -5.28 -12.87 4.31
CA LEU A 367 -6.01 -12.58 5.53
C LEU A 367 -6.00 -11.08 5.85
N ILE A 368 -4.82 -10.45 5.84
CA ILE A 368 -4.68 -9.03 6.17
C ILE A 368 -5.31 -8.14 5.09
N ASN A 369 -5.19 -8.51 3.80
CA ASN A 369 -5.86 -7.82 2.70
C ASN A 369 -7.39 -7.86 2.85
N GLU A 370 -7.96 -9.01 3.21
CA GLU A 370 -9.39 -9.12 3.45
C GLU A 370 -9.84 -8.22 4.61
N PHE A 371 -9.11 -8.24 5.73
CA PHE A 371 -9.43 -7.39 6.88
C PHE A 371 -9.35 -5.90 6.53
N LEU A 372 -8.31 -5.49 5.77
CA LEU A 372 -8.15 -4.13 5.26
C LEU A 372 -9.30 -3.73 4.32
N HIS A 373 -9.74 -4.63 3.44
CA HIS A 373 -10.87 -4.38 2.55
C HIS A 373 -12.16 -4.13 3.33
N GLN A 374 -12.44 -4.93 4.37
CA GLN A 374 -13.61 -4.70 5.24
C GLN A 374 -13.52 -3.36 5.97
N LEU A 375 -12.34 -2.96 6.46
CA LEU A 375 -12.14 -1.63 7.07
C LEU A 375 -12.41 -0.50 6.07
N GLU A 376 -12.04 -0.68 4.80
CA GLU A 376 -12.27 0.29 3.73
C GLU A 376 -13.77 0.45 3.39
N ILE A 377 -14.52 -0.67 3.43
CA ILE A 377 -15.99 -0.67 3.34
C ILE A 377 -16.63 0.10 4.49
N LEU A 378 -16.09 0.00 5.70
CA LEU A 378 -16.66 0.70 6.85
C LEU A 378 -16.24 2.17 6.90
N SER A 379 -15.04 2.50 6.37
CA SER A 379 -14.53 3.88 6.24
C SER A 379 -15.36 4.77 5.30
N GLN A 380 -16.45 4.24 4.76
CA GLN A 380 -17.51 4.98 4.07
C GLN A 380 -18.37 5.79 5.03
N GLU A 381 -18.59 5.24 6.22
CA GLU A 381 -19.45 5.83 7.21
C GLU A 381 -18.79 7.11 7.77
N PRO A 382 -19.55 8.20 7.95
CA PRO A 382 -18.98 9.49 8.37
C PRO A 382 -18.16 9.39 9.66
N MET A 383 -18.59 8.52 10.57
CA MET A 383 -17.93 8.32 11.85
C MET A 383 -16.49 7.81 11.70
N LEU A 384 -16.20 7.06 10.62
CA LEU A 384 -14.88 6.48 10.37
C LEU A 384 -14.11 7.30 9.33
N ARG A 385 -14.78 7.80 8.29
CA ARG A 385 -14.16 8.58 7.21
C ARG A 385 -13.38 9.80 7.72
N PHE A 386 -13.94 10.49 8.70
CA PHE A 386 -13.36 11.71 9.26
C PHE A 386 -12.59 11.46 10.57
N ASN A 387 -12.54 10.21 11.04
CA ASN A 387 -11.84 9.87 12.25
C ASN A 387 -10.34 9.67 11.98
N PRO A 388 -9.46 10.46 12.63
CA PRO A 388 -8.03 10.37 12.41
C PRO A 388 -7.47 9.00 12.85
N HIS A 389 -8.00 8.39 13.91
CA HIS A 389 -7.56 7.09 14.41
C HIS A 389 -7.89 5.95 13.42
N ALA A 390 -9.08 5.96 12.84
CA ALA A 390 -9.46 4.98 11.80
C ALA A 390 -8.54 5.09 10.57
N ARG A 391 -8.23 6.32 10.14
CA ARG A 391 -7.29 6.56 9.04
C ARG A 391 -5.87 6.06 9.35
N LEU A 392 -5.36 6.34 10.55
CA LEU A 392 -4.02 5.88 10.94
C LEU A 392 -3.95 4.36 11.11
N PHE A 393 -5.00 3.73 11.65
CA PHE A 393 -5.11 2.29 11.74
C PHE A 393 -5.06 1.63 10.35
N LYS A 394 -5.82 2.16 9.39
CA LYS A 394 -5.74 1.75 7.98
C LYS A 394 -4.31 1.88 7.41
N TYR A 395 -3.64 3.00 7.65
CA TYR A 395 -2.28 3.22 7.14
C TYR A 395 -1.27 2.21 7.72
N ARG A 396 -1.45 1.80 8.98
CA ARG A 396 -0.63 0.76 9.62
C ARG A 396 -0.85 -0.62 8.99
N LEU A 397 -2.08 -0.98 8.64
CA LEU A 397 -2.37 -2.23 7.91
C LEU A 397 -1.74 -2.25 6.51
N ILE A 398 -1.86 -1.15 5.76
CA ILE A 398 -1.21 -1.00 4.44
C ILE A 398 0.32 -1.11 4.59
N ALA A 399 0.88 -0.44 5.59
CA ALA A 399 2.30 -0.51 5.88
C ALA A 399 2.75 -1.93 6.26
N TYR A 400 1.92 -2.67 7.00
CA TYR A 400 2.21 -4.04 7.43
C TYR A 400 2.37 -4.96 6.22
N LEU A 401 1.43 -4.90 5.27
CA LEU A 401 1.51 -5.64 4.00
C LEU A 401 2.79 -5.31 3.25
N LYS A 402 3.14 -4.02 3.12
CA LYS A 402 4.37 -3.61 2.43
C LYS A 402 5.63 -4.11 3.14
N LEU A 403 5.67 -4.02 4.46
CA LEU A 403 6.82 -4.46 5.25
C LEU A 403 6.97 -5.98 5.24
N LEU A 404 5.88 -6.75 5.19
CA LEU A 404 5.91 -8.20 4.97
C LEU A 404 6.56 -8.53 3.62
N GLU A 405 6.17 -7.83 2.55
CA GLU A 405 6.74 -7.99 1.21
C GLU A 405 8.24 -7.63 1.19
N GLN A 406 8.61 -6.47 1.73
CA GLN A 406 10.01 -6.00 1.78
C GLN A 406 10.91 -6.94 2.60
N ARG A 407 10.36 -7.56 3.65
CA ARG A 407 11.11 -8.40 4.59
C ARG A 407 10.89 -9.88 4.39
N ARG A 408 10.31 -10.27 3.26
CA ARG A 408 9.96 -11.67 2.98
C ARG A 408 11.13 -12.61 3.24
N ALA A 409 12.30 -12.28 2.70
CA ALA A 409 13.51 -13.08 2.85
C ALA A 409 14.09 -13.15 4.28
N GLN A 410 13.63 -12.29 5.21
CA GLN A 410 14.08 -12.29 6.62
C GLN A 410 13.03 -12.83 7.59
N ILE A 411 11.77 -12.91 7.14
CA ILE A 411 10.65 -13.45 7.91
C ILE A 411 10.42 -14.91 7.53
N PHE A 412 10.31 -15.18 6.23
CA PHE A 412 10.00 -16.48 5.66
C PHE A 412 11.30 -17.21 5.32
N VAL A 413 12.00 -17.63 6.37
CA VAL A 413 13.25 -18.39 6.27
C VAL A 413 13.31 -19.46 7.35
N LEU A 414 13.87 -20.62 7.02
CA LEU A 414 14.14 -21.68 7.99
C LEU A 414 15.35 -21.27 8.84
N PHE A 415 15.10 -20.87 10.08
CA PHE A 415 16.16 -20.55 11.03
C PHE A 415 16.77 -21.84 11.58
N HIS A 416 18.07 -22.02 11.38
CA HIS A 416 18.81 -23.20 11.85
C HIS A 416 19.35 -23.02 13.27
N ASP A 417 19.43 -21.78 13.75
CA ASP A 417 19.79 -21.44 15.12
C ASP A 417 19.10 -20.16 15.61
N GLU A 418 18.99 -20.06 16.93
CA GLU A 418 18.36 -18.93 17.63
C GLU A 418 19.20 -17.64 17.49
N PHE A 419 20.50 -17.74 17.25
CA PHE A 419 21.37 -16.56 17.18
C PHE A 419 21.05 -15.71 15.94
N HIS A 420 20.94 -16.33 14.76
CA HIS A 420 20.53 -15.65 13.53
C HIS A 420 19.11 -15.10 13.63
N TYR A 421 18.20 -15.83 14.27
CA TYR A 421 16.86 -15.32 14.53
C TYR A 421 16.89 -14.03 15.37
N GLN A 422 17.64 -14.04 16.48
CA GLN A 422 17.77 -12.87 17.36
C GLN A 422 18.47 -11.70 16.68
N GLN A 423 19.38 -11.93 15.73
CA GLN A 423 19.94 -10.85 14.90
C GLN A 423 18.86 -10.15 14.08
N ASN A 424 17.98 -10.90 13.42
CA ASN A 424 16.87 -10.33 12.67
C ASN A 424 15.90 -9.55 13.57
N VAL A 425 15.58 -10.08 14.75
CA VAL A 425 14.74 -9.39 15.75
C VAL A 425 15.37 -8.06 16.17
N ARG A 426 16.69 -8.01 16.43
CA ARG A 426 17.39 -6.78 16.79
C ARG A 426 17.44 -5.78 15.65
N ALA A 427 17.63 -6.24 14.41
CA ALA A 427 17.65 -5.37 13.23
C ALA A 427 16.32 -4.63 13.04
N VAL A 428 15.20 -5.23 13.42
CA VAL A 428 13.87 -4.60 13.38
C VAL A 428 13.72 -3.48 14.40
N SER A 429 14.14 -3.72 15.64
CA SER A 429 13.94 -2.76 16.72
C SER A 429 14.98 -1.64 16.74
N ALA A 430 16.17 -1.87 16.16
CA ALA A 430 17.29 -0.93 16.17
C ALA A 430 16.95 0.50 15.71
N PRO A 431 16.23 0.75 14.59
CA PRO A 431 15.97 2.11 14.12
C PRO A 431 15.09 2.90 15.10
N THR A 432 14.04 2.25 15.64
CA THR A 432 13.14 2.90 16.58
C THR A 432 13.81 3.13 17.93
N GLN A 433 14.71 2.23 18.34
CA GLN A 433 15.53 2.40 19.53
C GLN A 433 16.49 3.58 19.39
N GLU A 434 17.19 3.69 18.26
CA GLU A 434 18.07 4.83 17.98
C GLU A 434 17.29 6.15 17.97
N MET A 435 16.08 6.17 17.41
CA MET A 435 15.21 7.36 17.46
C MET A 435 14.79 7.73 18.88
N ARG A 436 14.47 6.75 19.74
CA ARG A 436 14.14 7.00 21.15
C ARG A 436 15.33 7.64 21.87
N GLU A 437 16.52 7.10 21.71
CA GLU A 437 17.75 7.63 22.31
C GLU A 437 18.02 9.06 21.84
N LEU A 438 18.00 9.29 20.53
CA LEU A 438 18.15 10.61 19.93
C LEU A 438 17.16 11.65 20.50
N LEU A 439 15.89 11.27 20.62
CA LEU A 439 14.84 12.17 21.12
C LEU A 439 14.97 12.43 22.62
N ASN A 440 15.30 11.41 23.41
CA ASN A 440 15.53 11.56 24.84
C ASN A 440 16.69 12.53 25.12
N ASP A 441 17.82 12.34 24.44
CA ASP A 441 19.00 13.19 24.58
C ASP A 441 18.69 14.64 24.19
N ALA A 442 17.98 14.84 23.08
CA ALA A 442 17.61 16.16 22.60
C ALA A 442 16.59 16.87 23.49
N ILE A 443 15.63 16.14 24.06
CA ILE A 443 14.66 16.67 25.02
C ILE A 443 15.37 17.10 26.30
N GLU A 444 16.29 16.28 26.81
CA GLU A 444 17.07 16.62 28.01
C GLU A 444 18.00 17.81 27.75
N GLN A 445 18.69 17.85 26.61
CA GLN A 445 19.49 19.01 26.19
C GLN A 445 18.63 20.28 26.11
N THR A 446 17.45 20.20 25.49
CA THR A 446 16.52 21.33 25.39
C THR A 446 16.08 21.81 26.78
N ARG A 447 15.80 20.88 27.70
CA ARG A 447 15.43 21.19 29.08
C ARG A 447 16.56 21.93 29.81
N GLN A 448 17.80 21.50 29.66
CA GLN A 448 18.97 22.15 30.26
C GLN A 448 19.17 23.57 29.72
N ILE A 449 19.06 23.76 28.40
CA ILE A 449 19.14 25.09 27.76
C ILE A 449 18.02 26.00 28.26
N GLN A 450 16.78 25.50 28.37
CA GLN A 450 15.66 26.26 28.92
C GLN A 450 15.88 26.69 30.38
N GLN A 451 16.51 25.85 31.20
CA GLN A 451 16.87 26.23 32.57
C GLN A 451 17.90 27.36 32.60
N GLN A 452 18.91 27.32 31.72
CA GLN A 452 19.90 28.39 31.57
C GLN A 452 19.26 29.71 31.11
N ILE A 453 18.34 29.66 30.15
CA ILE A 453 17.58 30.84 29.71
C ILE A 453 16.82 31.45 30.90
N ARG A 454 16.07 30.65 31.66
CA ARG A 454 15.32 31.13 32.83
C ARG A 454 16.23 31.73 33.91
N GLN A 455 17.44 31.19 34.07
CA GLN A 455 18.42 31.75 34.99
C GLN A 455 18.90 33.12 34.53
N LEU A 456 19.28 33.26 33.26
CA LEU A 456 19.69 34.54 32.67
C LEU A 456 18.56 35.59 32.71
N GLU A 457 17.32 35.19 32.43
CA GLU A 457 16.14 36.08 32.54
C GLU A 457 15.93 36.60 33.97
N ARG A 458 16.09 35.73 34.98
CA ARG A 458 16.04 36.12 36.40
C ARG A 458 17.19 37.06 36.77
N GLU A 459 18.39 36.80 36.27
CA GLU A 459 19.56 37.65 36.50
C GLU A 459 19.37 39.05 35.89
N MET A 460 18.80 39.15 34.67
CA MET A 460 18.44 40.43 34.05
C MET A 460 17.41 41.20 34.87
N GLN A 461 16.34 40.54 35.35
CA GLN A 461 15.33 41.17 36.21
C GLN A 461 15.93 41.67 37.54
N ASN A 462 16.82 40.88 38.14
CA ASN A 462 17.49 41.27 39.38
C ASN A 462 18.48 42.43 39.19
N GLN A 463 19.15 42.53 38.03
CA GLN A 463 20.01 43.68 37.68
C GLN A 463 19.23 44.97 37.45
N GLN A 464 17.98 44.90 36.98
CA GLN A 464 17.08 46.05 36.89
C GLN A 464 16.66 46.59 38.26
N ASN A 465 16.69 45.76 39.31
CA ASN A 465 16.37 46.13 40.70
C ASN A 465 17.59 46.54 41.56
N ASP A 466 18.82 46.47 41.03
CA ASP A 466 20.05 46.78 41.77
C ASP A 466 20.37 48.30 41.76
N SER A 467 20.82 48.83 42.91
CA SER A 467 21.11 50.26 43.15
C SER A 467 22.20 50.82 42.22
N PHE A 468 22.07 52.11 41.86
CA PHE A 468 22.87 52.89 40.90
C PHE A 468 24.39 52.66 40.94
N ILE A 469 24.96 52.39 42.14
CA ILE A 469 26.40 52.24 42.37
C ILE A 469 26.93 50.88 41.86
N LYS A 470 26.13 49.81 41.86
CA LYS A 470 26.55 48.50 41.34
C LYS A 470 26.58 48.44 39.81
N ARG A 471 25.81 49.30 39.12
CA ARG A 471 25.79 49.40 37.66
C ARG A 471 27.08 49.99 37.08
N LEU A 472 27.86 50.75 37.86
CA LEU A 472 29.11 51.38 37.40
C LEU A 472 30.30 50.42 37.28
N PHE A 473 30.26 49.23 37.91
CA PHE A 473 31.43 48.34 38.02
C PHE A 473 31.29 46.97 37.30
N LYS A 474 30.16 46.67 36.66
CA LYS A 474 29.98 45.42 35.90
C LYS A 474 30.04 45.67 34.39
N LYS A 475 30.89 44.93 33.67
CA LYS A 475 30.81 44.83 32.21
C LYS A 475 29.37 44.46 31.83
N PRO A 476 28.77 45.07 30.79
CA PRO A 476 27.46 44.63 30.32
C PRO A 476 27.66 43.25 29.69
N GLU A 477 27.43 42.20 30.47
CA GLU A 477 27.15 40.91 29.86
C GLU A 477 25.84 41.08 29.09
N ASN A 478 25.90 40.96 27.77
CA ASN A 478 24.69 41.08 26.96
C ASN A 478 23.89 39.78 27.11
N HIS A 479 23.19 39.65 28.23
CA HIS A 479 22.34 38.52 28.57
C HIS A 479 21.27 38.29 27.49
N GLU A 480 20.80 39.35 26.83
CA GLU A 480 19.87 39.28 25.70
C GLU A 480 20.49 38.55 24.49
N PHE A 481 21.74 38.87 24.15
CA PHE A 481 22.47 38.13 23.10
C PHE A 481 22.63 36.65 23.44
N LYS A 482 23.06 36.33 24.67
CA LYS A 482 23.19 34.94 25.14
C LYS A 482 21.86 34.19 25.13
N ILE A 483 20.76 34.84 25.53
CA ILE A 483 19.42 34.25 25.48
C ILE A 483 19.01 33.94 24.05
N ASN A 484 19.28 34.85 23.09
CA ASN A 484 18.96 34.62 21.68
C ASN A 484 19.80 33.48 21.08
N GLU A 485 21.09 33.39 21.44
CA GLU A 485 21.95 32.26 21.06
C GLU A 485 21.43 30.92 21.61
N LEU A 486 21.04 30.88 22.89
CA LEU A 486 20.46 29.69 23.51
C LEU A 486 19.10 29.30 22.87
N LYS A 487 18.26 30.28 22.50
CA LYS A 487 17.02 30.02 21.75
C LYS A 487 17.31 29.42 20.37
N GLN A 488 18.33 29.91 19.67
CA GLN A 488 18.76 29.34 18.41
C GLN A 488 19.29 27.91 18.59
N ASN A 489 20.05 27.65 19.65
CA ASN A 489 20.53 26.29 19.95
C ASN A 489 19.37 25.29 20.14
N ILE A 490 18.25 25.70 20.75
CA ILE A 490 17.05 24.84 20.85
C ILE A 490 16.50 24.49 19.45
N ILE A 491 16.46 25.48 18.55
CA ILE A 491 16.02 25.28 17.16
C ILE A 491 16.97 24.31 16.45
N ASP A 492 18.28 24.49 16.60
CA ASP A 492 19.29 23.65 15.95
C ASP A 492 19.28 22.20 16.50
N VAL A 493 19.02 21.99 17.79
CA VAL A 493 18.80 20.66 18.38
C VAL A 493 17.58 20.00 17.75
N ARG A 494 16.44 20.71 17.70
CA ARG A 494 15.20 20.22 17.09
C ARG A 494 15.39 19.86 15.62
N ASP A 495 16.01 20.74 14.84
CA ASP A 495 16.20 20.56 13.41
C ASP A 495 17.15 19.39 13.10
N ARG A 496 18.19 19.19 13.91
CA ARG A 496 19.06 18.00 13.83
C ARG A 496 18.30 16.72 14.10
N CYS A 497 17.42 16.68 15.11
CA CYS A 497 16.58 15.51 15.37
C CYS A 497 15.65 15.22 14.20
N TYR A 498 14.98 16.23 13.67
CA TYR A 498 14.10 16.10 12.52
C TYR A 498 14.82 15.46 11.32
N LEU A 499 15.98 16.02 10.95
CA LEU A 499 16.77 15.50 9.82
C LEU A 499 17.32 14.11 10.08
N ARG A 500 17.74 13.80 11.32
CA ARG A 500 18.26 12.49 11.66
C ARG A 500 17.18 11.41 11.61
N ILE A 501 15.94 11.70 12.01
CA ILE A 501 14.81 10.75 11.87
C ILE A 501 14.58 10.41 10.39
N ILE A 502 14.58 11.41 9.51
CA ILE A 502 14.45 11.20 8.06
C ILE A 502 15.63 10.36 7.54
N ALA A 503 16.85 10.70 7.93
CA ALA A 503 18.05 9.95 7.53
C ALA A 503 18.01 8.49 8.01
N LEU A 504 17.51 8.24 9.22
CA LEU A 504 17.36 6.90 9.76
C LEU A 504 16.40 6.07 8.93
N GLN A 505 15.22 6.61 8.62
CA GLN A 505 14.26 5.91 7.75
C GLN A 505 14.88 5.50 6.41
N LYS A 506 15.66 6.38 5.77
CA LYS A 506 16.38 6.09 4.53
C LYS A 506 17.47 5.03 4.67
N GLN A 507 18.15 4.99 5.81
CA GLN A 507 19.18 3.99 6.10
C GLN A 507 18.57 2.62 6.40
N THR A 508 17.27 2.56 6.71
CA THR A 508 16.59 1.37 7.21
C THR A 508 15.38 0.98 6.35
N THR A 509 15.47 1.14 5.02
CA THR A 509 14.37 0.87 4.05
C THR A 509 13.87 -0.57 4.04
N GLN A 510 14.66 -1.50 4.56
CA GLN A 510 14.25 -2.89 4.74
C GLN A 510 13.24 -3.05 5.87
N VAL A 511 13.32 -2.24 6.93
CA VAL A 511 12.48 -2.33 8.13
C VAL A 511 11.58 -1.11 8.32
N SER A 512 11.54 -0.23 7.31
CA SER A 512 10.73 0.98 7.33
C SER A 512 10.28 1.40 5.93
N VAL A 513 9.15 2.09 5.86
CA VAL A 513 8.57 2.55 4.61
C VAL A 513 8.07 3.99 4.74
N TYR A 514 8.35 4.81 3.73
CA TYR A 514 7.70 6.10 3.52
C TYR A 514 6.45 5.88 2.64
N LEU A 515 5.27 6.04 3.22
CA LEU A 515 4.02 5.57 2.60
C LEU A 515 3.67 6.33 1.32
N GLU A 516 3.86 7.64 1.31
CA GLU A 516 3.58 8.52 0.17
C GLU A 516 4.51 8.21 -1.02
N ALA A 517 5.82 8.05 -0.77
CA ALA A 517 6.80 7.76 -1.82
C ALA A 517 6.58 6.39 -2.48
N LYS A 518 5.98 5.43 -1.75
CA LYS A 518 5.62 4.12 -2.31
C LYS A 518 4.19 4.07 -2.89
N ASN A 519 3.53 5.22 -3.03
CA ASN A 519 2.14 5.34 -3.51
C ASN A 519 1.15 4.44 -2.73
N LEU A 520 1.43 4.22 -1.44
CA LEU A 520 0.58 3.40 -0.57
C LEU A 520 -0.60 4.20 -0.03
N ILE A 521 -0.38 5.50 0.16
CA ILE A 521 -1.39 6.48 0.58
C ILE A 521 -1.27 7.75 -0.29
N PRO A 522 -2.33 8.57 -0.39
CA PRO A 522 -2.26 9.84 -1.10
C PRO A 522 -1.20 10.77 -0.49
N VAL A 523 -0.50 11.52 -1.35
CA VAL A 523 0.48 12.52 -0.91
C VAL A 523 -0.20 13.60 -0.07
N ASP A 524 0.28 13.78 1.16
CA ASP A 524 -0.15 14.85 2.06
C ASP A 524 0.89 15.99 2.04
N SER A 525 0.43 17.20 1.72
CA SER A 525 1.28 18.39 1.67
C SER A 525 1.75 18.91 3.04
N LYS A 526 1.19 18.39 4.14
CA LYS A 526 1.44 18.87 5.50
C LYS A 526 2.21 17.88 6.37
N MET A 527 2.03 16.59 6.10
CA MET A 527 2.54 15.51 6.95
C MET A 527 3.16 14.42 6.07
N ARG A 528 4.22 13.80 6.59
CA ARG A 528 4.84 12.58 6.08
C ARG A 528 4.53 11.43 7.01
N HIS A 529 4.31 10.25 6.44
CA HIS A 529 4.01 9.05 7.21
C HIS A 529 5.11 8.01 7.01
N TYR A 530 5.89 7.79 8.07
CA TYR A 530 6.91 6.74 8.12
C TYR A 530 6.41 5.59 8.98
N ALA A 531 6.39 4.39 8.43
CA ALA A 531 6.04 3.19 9.19
C ALA A 531 7.29 2.35 9.43
N PHE A 532 7.47 1.85 10.66
CA PHE A 532 8.57 0.98 11.06
C PHE A 532 8.04 -0.37 11.50
N ALA A 533 8.64 -1.45 11.00
CA ALA A 533 8.27 -2.81 11.39
C ALA A 533 8.33 -2.96 12.91
N ASN A 534 7.36 -3.67 13.49
CA ASN A 534 7.24 -3.80 14.92
C ASN A 534 6.79 -5.21 15.38
N GLY A 535 7.07 -5.53 16.64
CA GLY A 535 6.86 -6.83 17.23
C GLY A 535 8.05 -7.76 16.99
N GLU A 536 7.90 -9.01 17.41
CA GLU A 536 8.92 -10.04 17.24
C GLU A 536 9.17 -10.26 15.75
N ASN A 537 10.43 -10.12 15.33
CA ASN A 537 10.89 -10.10 13.94
C ASN A 537 10.03 -9.19 13.03
N GLY A 538 9.38 -8.16 13.57
CA GLY A 538 8.51 -7.23 12.83
C GLY A 538 7.19 -7.83 12.32
N VAL A 539 6.72 -8.94 12.90
CA VAL A 539 5.52 -9.66 12.47
C VAL A 539 4.39 -9.56 13.48
N THR A 540 4.68 -9.64 14.78
CA THR A 540 3.63 -9.87 15.80
C THR A 540 2.80 -8.64 16.17
N ARG A 541 3.11 -7.47 15.60
CA ARG A 541 2.41 -6.21 15.85
C ARG A 541 2.29 -5.41 14.55
N LEU A 542 1.27 -4.56 14.48
CA LEU A 542 1.18 -3.59 13.39
C LEU A 542 2.32 -2.56 13.47
N PRO A 543 2.83 -2.05 12.33
CA PRO A 543 3.99 -1.17 12.30
C PRO A 543 3.79 0.11 13.09
N LEU A 544 4.86 0.63 13.68
CA LEU A 544 4.88 1.94 14.32
C LEU A 544 4.76 3.04 13.26
N LEU A 545 3.66 3.79 13.28
CA LEU A 545 3.44 4.89 12.35
C LEU A 545 3.86 6.23 12.97
N LEU A 546 4.95 6.79 12.46
CA LEU A 546 5.41 8.14 12.81
C LEU A 546 4.87 9.15 11.80
N GLN A 547 4.24 10.19 12.34
CA GLN A 547 3.80 11.34 11.57
C GLN A 547 4.78 12.49 11.80
N LEU A 548 5.47 12.92 10.73
CA LEU A 548 6.36 14.07 10.78
C LEU A 548 5.77 15.21 9.96
N PRO A 549 5.73 16.45 10.48
CA PRO A 549 5.29 17.59 9.68
C PRO A 549 6.29 17.88 8.55
N GLU A 550 5.78 18.33 7.39
CA GLU A 550 6.62 18.84 6.30
C GLU A 550 7.36 20.11 6.72
N GLU A 551 6.70 20.96 7.51
CA GLU A 551 7.31 22.15 8.08
C GLU A 551 8.10 21.79 9.35
N ARG A 552 9.43 21.95 9.29
CA ARG A 552 10.34 21.70 10.43
C ARG A 552 9.97 22.48 11.69
N ASN A 553 9.40 23.67 11.51
CA ASN A 553 8.99 24.51 12.64
C ASN A 553 7.85 23.92 13.47
N SER A 554 7.04 23.06 12.87
CA SER A 554 5.93 22.37 13.53
C SER A 554 6.34 21.06 14.18
N PHE A 555 7.61 20.65 14.07
CA PHE A 555 8.11 19.40 14.63
C PHE A 555 8.14 19.45 16.16
N ASN A 556 7.50 18.44 16.78
CA ASN A 556 7.42 18.28 18.23
C ASN A 556 8.09 16.98 18.66
N MET A 557 9.25 17.10 19.31
CA MET A 557 10.04 15.94 19.77
C MET A 557 9.28 15.08 20.80
N GLN A 558 8.54 15.70 21.73
CA GLN A 558 7.78 14.97 22.75
C GLN A 558 6.65 14.15 22.13
N SER A 559 5.91 14.71 21.18
CA SER A 559 4.83 14.00 20.48
C SER A 559 5.35 12.77 19.73
N VAL A 560 6.52 12.89 19.07
CA VAL A 560 7.13 11.75 18.37
C VAL A 560 7.66 10.70 19.36
N LEU A 561 8.29 11.12 20.45
CA LEU A 561 8.73 10.19 21.50
C LEU A 561 7.53 9.44 22.13
N LEU A 562 6.41 10.13 22.37
CA LEU A 562 5.18 9.52 22.85
C LEU A 562 4.65 8.48 21.86
N ALA A 563 4.64 8.77 20.56
CA ALA A 563 4.24 7.83 19.52
C ALA A 563 5.15 6.59 19.50
N LEU A 564 6.47 6.76 19.61
CA LEU A 564 7.44 5.65 19.70
C LEU A 564 7.28 4.79 20.96
N ASN A 565 6.75 5.37 22.05
CA ASN A 565 6.59 4.69 23.33
C ASN A 565 5.17 4.11 23.54
N TYR A 566 4.22 4.45 22.67
CA TYR A 566 2.82 4.03 22.80
C TYR A 566 2.65 2.50 22.79
N GLU A 567 3.66 1.75 22.32
CA GLU A 567 3.68 0.28 22.35
C GLU A 567 4.12 -0.35 23.68
N PHE A 568 4.71 0.43 24.60
CA PHE A 568 5.17 -0.12 25.88
C PHE A 568 4.01 -0.43 26.85
N MET A 569 2.79 0.04 26.57
CA MET A 569 1.62 -0.15 27.45
C MET A 569 0.79 -1.40 27.15
N LEU A 570 0.99 -2.05 26.01
CA LEU A 570 0.28 -3.29 25.66
C LEU A 570 1.02 -4.57 26.09
N SER A 571 2.32 -4.49 26.41
CA SER A 571 3.14 -5.64 26.81
C SER A 571 3.36 -5.78 28.33
N VAL A 572 3.16 -4.71 29.12
CA VAL A 572 3.51 -4.71 30.56
C VAL A 572 2.40 -5.21 31.48
N LYS A 573 1.15 -5.33 31.00
CA LYS A 573 0.16 -6.10 31.74
C LYS A 573 0.26 -7.56 31.32
N SER A 574 1.15 -8.28 31.99
CA SER A 574 1.01 -9.72 32.19
C SER A 574 -0.35 -9.98 32.83
N TRP A 575 -1.37 -10.16 32.00
CA TRP A 575 -2.70 -10.51 32.45
C TRP A 575 -2.67 -11.99 32.81
N VAL A 576 -2.55 -12.25 34.11
CA VAL A 576 -2.82 -13.56 34.70
C VAL A 576 -4.19 -13.99 34.21
N LEU A 577 -4.24 -15.06 33.41
CA LEU A 577 -5.46 -15.79 33.07
C LEU A 577 -6.22 -16.07 34.38
N LYS A 578 -7.47 -15.62 34.45
CA LYS A 578 -8.45 -16.18 35.39
C LYS A 578 -9.27 -17.23 34.66
#